data_AF-A0A1T4ZBK8-F1
#
_entry.id   AF-A0A1T4ZBK8-F1
#
_cell.length_a   1.000
_cell.length_b   1.000
_cell.length_c   1.000
_cell.angle_alpha   90.00
_cell.angle_beta   90.00
_cell.angle_gamma   90.00
#
_symmetry.space_group_name_H-M   'P 1'
#
loop_
_entity.id
_entity.type
_entity.pdbx_description
1 polymer ?
#
loop_
_entity_poly.entity_id
_entity_poly.type
_entity_poly.pdbx_seq_one_letter_code
_entity_poly.pdbx_strand_id
1 'polypeptide(L)'
;MNKPIEKNIIQQQINEGKIRYTNVHRKTIEELLLIINLLAIQENKISTENVNLLYSGVRSLFKNHLLLAGFDQKKIDAISTKFNDSGPRSAPWKPNSSRIPGRPQDGQDGNRINRWELPKDHKFYATEIDAKLVGVKYFLQALSMEGAPLLPPNSIQNSFIWLLGHQVEPGQCLDPIQLEPISFSRFIKYPRSIESGHVIPLDRGGKHIPSNTFLMESQSNRIQNNLTLDELWVWIEKILRKHKPELFKE
;
A
#
# COMPACT_ATOMS: atom_id res chain seq x y z
N MET A 1 -25.77 -10.71 0.90
CA MET A 1 -26.01 -11.00 2.34
C MET A 1 -25.53 -12.41 2.61
N ASN A 2 -24.30 -12.57 3.12
CA ASN A 2 -23.77 -13.91 3.44
C ASN A 2 -24.50 -14.45 4.66
N LYS A 3 -24.88 -15.73 4.64
CA LYS A 3 -25.66 -16.35 5.71
C LYS A 3 -24.80 -16.33 7.01
N PRO A 4 -25.37 -15.98 8.18
CA PRO A 4 -24.65 -15.95 9.47
C PRO A 4 -23.85 -17.23 9.77
N ILE A 5 -24.33 -18.37 9.24
CA ILE A 5 -23.72 -19.69 9.35
C ILE A 5 -22.35 -19.75 8.67
N GLU A 6 -22.20 -19.17 7.46
CA GLU A 6 -20.93 -19.20 6.70
C GLU A 6 -19.83 -18.37 7.39
N LYS A 7 -20.22 -17.24 8.00
CA LYS A 7 -19.31 -16.39 8.78
C LYS A 7 -18.74 -17.13 9.99
N ASN A 8 -19.59 -17.86 10.72
CA ASN A 8 -19.17 -18.62 11.90
C ASN A 8 -18.24 -19.78 11.54
N ILE A 9 -18.53 -20.49 10.44
CA ILE A 9 -17.69 -21.59 9.95
C ILE A 9 -16.31 -21.06 9.55
N ILE A 10 -16.23 -19.97 8.78
CA ILE A 10 -14.95 -19.41 8.34
C ILE A 10 -14.15 -18.86 9.53
N GLN A 11 -14.80 -18.17 10.47
CA GLN A 11 -14.13 -17.71 11.69
C GLN A 11 -13.55 -18.88 12.49
N GLN A 12 -14.33 -19.96 12.66
CA GLN A 12 -13.86 -21.16 13.34
C GLN A 12 -12.67 -21.78 12.61
N GLN A 13 -12.71 -21.88 11.27
CA GLN A 13 -11.61 -22.42 10.49
C GLN A 13 -10.33 -21.55 10.55
N ILE A 14 -10.46 -20.23 10.68
CA ILE A 14 -9.32 -19.33 10.93
C ILE A 14 -8.75 -19.62 12.32
N ASN A 15 -9.60 -19.65 13.35
CA ASN A 15 -9.17 -19.89 14.74
C ASN A 15 -8.50 -21.26 14.91
N GLU A 16 -8.96 -22.27 14.17
CA GLU A 16 -8.40 -23.63 14.17
C GLU A 16 -7.16 -23.78 13.27
N GLY A 17 -6.69 -22.71 12.61
CA GLY A 17 -5.53 -22.76 11.70
C GLY A 17 -5.76 -23.63 10.45
N LYS A 18 -7.03 -23.90 10.10
CA LYS A 18 -7.43 -24.69 8.92
C LYS A 18 -7.36 -23.86 7.64
N ILE A 19 -7.67 -22.55 7.71
CA ILE A 19 -7.38 -21.61 6.63
C ILE A 19 -5.95 -21.12 6.80
N ARG A 20 -5.02 -21.79 6.10
CA ARG A 20 -3.62 -21.39 6.03
C ARG A 20 -3.36 -20.49 4.84
N TYR A 21 -2.28 -19.71 4.94
CA TYR A 21 -1.70 -18.90 3.86
C TYR A 21 -1.72 -19.62 2.50
N THR A 22 -1.36 -20.90 2.46
CA THR A 22 -1.20 -21.71 1.24
C THR A 22 -2.49 -21.92 0.44
N ASN A 23 -3.66 -21.77 1.05
CA ASN A 23 -4.95 -22.09 0.42
C ASN A 23 -5.82 -20.86 0.11
N VAL A 24 -5.43 -19.67 0.56
CA VAL A 24 -6.23 -18.44 0.40
C VAL A 24 -6.36 -18.01 -1.06
N HIS A 25 -5.33 -18.26 -1.87
CA HIS A 25 -5.36 -17.93 -3.30
C HIS A 25 -6.39 -18.73 -4.11
N ARG A 26 -6.95 -19.81 -3.56
CA ARG A 26 -7.96 -20.66 -4.20
C ARG A 26 -9.39 -20.30 -3.83
N LYS A 27 -9.57 -19.28 -2.99
CA LYS A 27 -10.86 -18.84 -2.47
C LYS A 27 -11.59 -17.96 -3.49
N THR A 28 -12.93 -18.03 -3.49
CA THR A 28 -13.75 -17.11 -4.30
C THR A 28 -13.64 -15.68 -3.78
N ILE A 29 -14.11 -14.70 -4.55
CA ILE A 29 -14.11 -13.29 -4.09
C ILE A 29 -14.97 -13.14 -2.83
N GLU A 30 -16.11 -13.80 -2.75
CA GLU A 30 -17.00 -13.75 -1.59
C GLU A 30 -16.32 -14.31 -0.34
N GLU A 31 -15.63 -15.45 -0.47
CA GLU A 31 -14.85 -16.05 0.62
C GLU A 31 -13.70 -15.13 1.04
N LEU A 32 -12.98 -14.53 0.08
CA LEU A 32 -11.90 -13.58 0.35
C LEU A 32 -12.40 -12.35 1.11
N LEU A 33 -13.49 -11.73 0.65
CA LEU A 33 -14.08 -10.56 1.31
C LEU A 33 -14.48 -10.86 2.76
N LEU A 34 -15.03 -12.05 3.01
CA LEU A 34 -15.38 -12.49 4.36
C LEU A 34 -14.15 -12.67 5.25
N ILE A 35 -13.11 -13.37 4.77
CA ILE A 35 -11.86 -13.56 5.52
C ILE A 35 -11.22 -12.20 5.82
N ILE A 36 -11.11 -11.32 4.82
CA ILE A 36 -10.53 -9.99 4.94
C ILE A 36 -11.27 -9.17 6.01
N ASN A 37 -12.61 -9.19 5.99
CA ASN A 37 -13.42 -8.51 7.00
C ASN A 37 -13.18 -9.01 8.42
N LEU A 38 -13.09 -10.33 8.61
CA LEU A 38 -12.84 -10.91 9.93
C LEU A 38 -11.46 -10.53 10.48
N LEU A 39 -10.45 -10.47 9.60
CA LEU A 39 -9.08 -10.08 9.98
C LEU A 39 -8.95 -8.57 10.22
N ALA A 40 -9.67 -7.74 9.46
CA ALA A 40 -9.61 -6.29 9.57
C ALA A 40 -10.04 -5.76 10.94
N ILE A 41 -10.93 -6.48 11.64
CA ILE A 41 -11.40 -6.14 13.00
C ILE A 41 -10.24 -6.11 14.02
N GLN A 42 -9.14 -6.82 13.76
CA GLN A 42 -7.99 -6.87 14.67
C GLN A 42 -7.12 -5.61 14.60
N GLU A 43 -7.23 -4.82 13.54
CA GLU A 43 -6.50 -3.57 13.34
C GLU A 43 -4.98 -3.71 13.65
N ASN A 44 -4.43 -2.78 14.45
CA ASN A 44 -3.02 -2.79 14.89
C ASN A 44 -2.68 -3.90 15.89
N LYS A 45 -3.66 -4.69 16.35
CA LYS A 45 -3.47 -5.82 17.27
C LYS A 45 -3.40 -7.17 16.53
N ILE A 46 -3.35 -7.14 15.20
CA ILE A 46 -3.27 -8.33 14.37
C ILE A 46 -1.99 -9.12 14.64
N SER A 47 -2.09 -10.45 14.72
CA SER A 47 -0.92 -11.33 14.88
C SER A 47 -0.13 -11.45 13.57
N THR A 48 1.13 -11.89 13.65
CA THR A 48 1.96 -12.18 12.47
C THR A 48 1.31 -13.21 11.53
N GLU A 49 0.66 -14.24 12.07
CA GLU A 49 -0.06 -15.22 11.24
C GLU A 49 -1.26 -14.58 10.52
N ASN A 50 -2.03 -13.78 11.25
CA ASN A 50 -3.23 -13.13 10.71
C ASN A 50 -2.88 -12.03 9.70
N VAL A 51 -1.80 -11.27 9.88
CA VAL A 51 -1.38 -10.27 8.89
C VAL A 51 -0.87 -10.94 7.61
N ASN A 52 -0.26 -12.13 7.71
CA ASN A 52 0.15 -12.92 6.56
C ASN A 52 -1.06 -13.39 5.74
N LEU A 53 -2.10 -13.81 6.46
CA LEU A 53 -3.37 -14.19 5.88
C LEU A 53 -4.07 -13.00 5.22
N LEU A 54 -4.13 -11.86 5.91
CA LEU A 54 -4.74 -10.62 5.43
C LEU A 54 -4.04 -10.10 4.18
N TYR A 55 -2.71 -9.99 4.21
CA TYR A 55 -1.91 -9.54 3.06
C TYR A 55 -2.15 -10.40 1.81
N SER A 56 -2.19 -11.72 2.00
CA SER A 56 -2.44 -12.67 0.92
C SER A 56 -3.86 -12.61 0.40
N GLY A 57 -4.84 -12.45 1.30
CA GLY A 57 -6.25 -12.29 0.99
C GLY A 57 -6.48 -11.05 0.15
N VAL A 58 -6.00 -9.89 0.63
CA VAL A 58 -6.14 -8.60 -0.08
C VAL A 58 -5.42 -8.62 -1.43
N ARG A 59 -4.21 -9.19 -1.51
CA ARG A 59 -3.51 -9.36 -2.80
C ARG A 59 -4.30 -10.25 -3.78
N SER A 60 -4.91 -11.31 -3.30
CA SER A 60 -5.72 -12.22 -4.13
C SER A 60 -7.02 -11.55 -4.58
N LEU A 61 -7.69 -10.84 -3.67
CA LEU A 61 -8.87 -10.04 -3.98
C LEU A 61 -8.54 -9.02 -5.07
N PHE A 62 -7.47 -8.24 -4.90
CA PHE A 62 -7.02 -7.26 -5.88
C PHE A 62 -6.83 -7.88 -7.27
N LYS A 63 -6.10 -9.00 -7.34
CA LYS A 63 -5.86 -9.70 -8.61
C LYS A 63 -7.16 -10.20 -9.25
N ASN A 64 -7.96 -10.95 -8.50
CA ASN A 64 -9.18 -11.57 -9.02
C ASN A 64 -10.21 -10.52 -9.44
N HIS A 65 -10.37 -9.45 -8.63
CA HIS A 65 -11.29 -8.35 -8.91
C HIS A 65 -10.92 -7.62 -10.20
N LEU A 66 -9.64 -7.28 -10.39
CA LEU A 66 -9.18 -6.62 -11.60
C LEU A 66 -9.26 -7.52 -12.84
N LEU A 67 -8.99 -8.82 -12.71
CA LEU A 67 -9.16 -9.77 -13.81
C LEU A 67 -10.61 -9.86 -14.27
N LEU A 68 -11.55 -9.97 -13.33
CA LEU A 68 -12.99 -9.98 -13.65
C LEU A 68 -13.45 -8.67 -14.28
N ALA A 69 -12.84 -7.55 -13.88
CA ALA A 69 -13.09 -6.24 -14.51
C ALA A 69 -12.41 -6.07 -15.88
N GLY A 70 -11.75 -7.11 -16.42
CA GLY A 70 -11.19 -7.12 -17.77
C GLY A 70 -9.80 -6.51 -17.91
N PHE A 71 -9.07 -6.29 -16.81
CA PHE A 71 -7.70 -5.79 -16.88
C PHE A 71 -6.70 -6.90 -17.27
N ASP A 72 -5.65 -6.49 -17.97
CA ASP A 72 -4.59 -7.41 -18.41
C ASP A 72 -3.78 -7.98 -17.24
N GLN A 73 -3.64 -9.31 -17.23
CA GLN A 73 -2.92 -10.06 -16.19
C GLN A 73 -1.48 -9.55 -15.98
N LYS A 74 -0.74 -9.25 -17.07
CA LYS A 74 0.66 -8.81 -16.95
C LYS A 74 0.75 -7.46 -16.25
N LYS A 75 -0.17 -6.54 -16.53
CA LYS A 75 -0.24 -5.24 -15.83
C LYS A 75 -0.59 -5.41 -14.35
N ILE A 76 -1.55 -6.28 -14.02
CA ILE A 76 -1.91 -6.60 -12.64
C ILE A 76 -0.72 -7.19 -11.87
N ASP A 77 0.05 -8.09 -12.50
CA ASP A 77 1.24 -8.68 -11.89
C ASP A 77 2.38 -7.69 -11.71
N ALA A 78 2.53 -6.72 -12.62
CA ALA A 78 3.49 -5.63 -12.49
C ALA A 78 3.20 -4.75 -11.26
N ILE A 79 1.94 -4.36 -11.06
CA ILE A 79 1.51 -3.63 -9.84
C ILE A 79 1.70 -4.48 -8.60
N SER A 80 1.28 -5.74 -8.64
CA SER A 80 1.38 -6.66 -7.49
C SER A 80 2.84 -6.85 -7.05
N THR A 81 3.76 -6.97 -8.02
CA THR A 81 5.20 -7.05 -7.76
C THR A 81 5.71 -5.75 -7.16
N LYS A 82 5.30 -4.60 -7.70
CA LYS A 82 5.66 -3.27 -7.16
C LYS A 82 5.26 -3.15 -5.69
N PHE A 83 4.02 -3.47 -5.32
CA PHE A 83 3.56 -3.37 -3.93
C PHE A 83 4.24 -4.37 -2.99
N ASN A 84 4.53 -5.57 -3.48
CA ASN A 84 5.32 -6.53 -2.73
C ASN A 84 6.75 -6.02 -2.47
N ASP A 85 7.33 -5.33 -3.45
CA ASP A 85 8.67 -4.78 -3.35
C ASP A 85 8.74 -3.48 -2.53
N SER A 86 7.68 -2.67 -2.52
CA SER A 86 7.65 -1.39 -1.79
C SER A 86 7.13 -1.51 -0.35
N GLY A 87 6.23 -2.45 -0.08
CA GLY A 87 5.70 -2.72 1.26
C GLY A 87 6.61 -3.68 2.05
N PRO A 88 6.44 -5.01 1.93
CA PRO A 88 7.21 -5.99 2.71
C PRO A 88 8.74 -5.93 2.58
N ARG A 89 9.25 -5.52 1.41
CA ARG A 89 10.68 -5.57 1.09
C ARG A 89 11.36 -4.22 1.20
N SER A 90 12.65 -4.24 1.52
CA SER A 90 13.47 -3.04 1.53
C SER A 90 13.72 -2.50 0.11
N ALA A 91 14.06 -1.22 0.03
CA ALA A 91 14.74 -0.70 -1.15
C ALA A 91 16.09 -1.41 -1.33
N PRO A 92 16.63 -1.50 -2.56
CA PRO A 92 18.00 -1.97 -2.77
C PRO A 92 18.96 -1.20 -1.86
N TRP A 93 19.76 -1.92 -1.08
CA TRP A 93 20.60 -1.33 -0.01
C TRP A 93 22.10 -1.60 -0.18
N LYS A 94 22.49 -2.45 -1.15
CA LYS A 94 23.90 -2.64 -1.52
C LYS A 94 24.31 -1.57 -2.54
N PRO A 95 25.56 -1.10 -2.52
CA PRO A 95 26.01 0.00 -3.37
C PRO A 95 26.08 -0.37 -4.86
N ASN A 96 26.36 -1.64 -5.18
CA ASN A 96 26.60 -2.10 -6.56
C ASN A 96 25.73 -3.31 -6.90
N SER A 97 25.40 -3.47 -8.19
CA SER A 97 24.66 -4.65 -8.67
C SER A 97 25.44 -5.93 -8.38
N SER A 98 24.75 -6.93 -7.83
CA SER A 98 25.28 -8.30 -7.66
C SER A 98 25.33 -9.06 -8.99
N ARG A 99 24.67 -8.54 -10.05
CA ARG A 99 24.69 -9.10 -11.40
C ARG A 99 25.73 -8.44 -12.30
N ILE A 100 25.97 -7.13 -12.15
CA ILE A 100 26.90 -6.36 -12.99
C ILE A 100 27.81 -5.51 -12.11
N PRO A 101 29.12 -5.85 -11.98
CA PRO A 101 30.07 -5.06 -11.22
C PRO A 101 30.11 -3.58 -11.69
N GLY A 102 30.05 -2.63 -10.76
CA GLY A 102 30.18 -1.19 -11.03
C GLY A 102 28.92 -0.47 -11.52
N ARG A 103 27.80 -1.18 -11.77
CA ARG A 103 26.52 -0.55 -12.10
C ARG A 103 25.78 -0.12 -10.83
N PRO A 104 25.27 1.13 -10.73
CA PRO A 104 24.35 1.53 -9.66
C PRO A 104 23.15 0.59 -9.61
N GLN A 105 22.78 0.11 -8.42
CA GLN A 105 21.69 -0.85 -8.29
C GLN A 105 20.35 -0.28 -8.73
N ASP A 106 19.57 -1.11 -9.41
CA ASP A 106 18.14 -0.89 -9.58
C ASP A 106 17.32 -2.01 -8.90
N GLY A 107 16.00 -1.83 -8.86
CA GLY A 107 15.09 -2.80 -8.23
C GLY A 107 15.11 -4.19 -8.88
N GLN A 108 15.67 -4.35 -10.09
CA GLN A 108 15.74 -5.64 -10.81
C GLN A 108 16.96 -6.47 -10.41
N ASP A 109 17.93 -5.88 -9.71
CA ASP A 109 19.16 -6.56 -9.29
C ASP A 109 18.98 -7.48 -8.07
N GLY A 110 17.75 -7.64 -7.55
CA GLY A 110 17.40 -8.71 -6.62
C GLY A 110 17.90 -8.58 -5.17
N ASN A 111 18.61 -7.50 -4.81
CA ASN A 111 19.14 -7.27 -3.46
C ASN A 111 18.13 -6.64 -2.49
N ARG A 112 16.86 -7.03 -2.61
CA ARG A 112 15.82 -6.64 -1.66
C ARG A 112 15.65 -7.78 -0.66
N ILE A 113 15.67 -7.46 0.62
CA ILE A 113 15.35 -8.43 1.68
C ILE A 113 14.06 -8.02 2.37
N ASN A 114 13.48 -8.90 3.17
CA ASN A 114 12.31 -8.49 3.94
C ASN A 114 12.72 -7.43 4.96
N ARG A 115 11.87 -6.42 5.20
CA ARG A 115 12.23 -5.30 6.08
C ARG A 115 12.52 -5.74 7.52
N TRP A 116 11.88 -6.82 7.97
CA TRP A 116 12.08 -7.37 9.31
C TRP A 116 13.35 -8.22 9.46
N GLU A 117 14.05 -8.51 8.36
CA GLU A 117 15.36 -9.17 8.36
C GLU A 117 16.52 -8.18 8.50
N LEU A 118 16.24 -6.86 8.41
CA LEU A 118 17.23 -5.82 8.65
C LEU A 118 17.49 -5.62 10.16
N PRO A 119 18.67 -5.07 10.53
CA PRO A 119 18.91 -4.59 11.89
C PRO A 119 17.86 -3.56 12.33
N LYS A 120 17.42 -3.60 13.60
CA LYS A 120 16.32 -2.74 14.11
C LYS A 120 16.61 -1.24 14.01
N ASP A 121 17.88 -0.87 14.07
CA ASP A 121 18.40 0.49 13.94
C ASP A 121 18.52 0.95 12.48
N HIS A 122 18.43 0.04 11.51
CA HIS A 122 18.51 0.36 10.09
C HIS A 122 17.31 1.21 9.63
N LYS A 123 17.55 2.24 8.80
CA LYS A 123 16.49 3.17 8.32
C LYS A 123 15.34 2.50 7.57
N PHE A 124 15.61 1.36 6.92
CA PHE A 124 14.59 0.59 6.18
C PHE A 124 13.92 -0.51 7.00
N TYR A 125 14.32 -0.71 8.26
CA TYR A 125 13.70 -1.69 9.14
C TYR A 125 12.24 -1.35 9.41
N ALA A 126 11.41 -2.40 9.41
CA ALA A 126 10.04 -2.40 9.88
C ALA A 126 9.71 -3.79 10.40
N THR A 127 8.78 -3.90 11.34
CA THR A 127 8.29 -5.21 11.78
C THR A 127 7.57 -5.92 10.63
N GLU A 128 7.43 -7.26 10.72
CA GLU A 128 6.69 -8.01 9.71
C GLU A 128 5.23 -7.55 9.60
N ILE A 129 4.61 -7.23 10.75
CA ILE A 129 3.24 -6.70 10.81
C ILE A 129 3.17 -5.35 10.10
N ASP A 130 4.03 -4.39 10.46
CA ASP A 130 4.02 -3.06 9.84
C ASP A 130 4.25 -3.15 8.33
N ALA A 131 5.28 -3.87 7.89
CA ALA A 131 5.64 -3.96 6.48
C ALA A 131 4.53 -4.61 5.64
N LYS A 132 3.81 -5.60 6.19
CA LYS A 132 2.67 -6.24 5.51
C LYS A 132 1.40 -5.39 5.57
N LEU A 133 1.14 -4.66 6.65
CA LEU A 133 0.06 -3.69 6.71
C LEU A 133 0.27 -2.55 5.72
N VAL A 134 1.51 -2.09 5.51
CA VAL A 134 1.83 -1.14 4.43
C VAL A 134 1.55 -1.75 3.06
N GLY A 135 1.91 -3.02 2.84
CA GLY A 135 1.55 -3.75 1.63
C GLY A 135 0.03 -3.83 1.40
N VAL A 136 -0.74 -4.16 2.44
CA VAL A 136 -2.22 -4.15 2.42
C VAL A 136 -2.74 -2.77 2.07
N LYS A 137 -2.22 -1.73 2.72
CA LYS A 137 -2.56 -0.33 2.48
C LYS A 137 -2.41 0.02 1.00
N TYR A 138 -1.32 -0.35 0.35
CA TYR A 138 -1.09 -0.05 -1.06
C TYR A 138 -2.07 -0.73 -2.02
N PHE A 139 -2.41 -2.00 -1.78
CA PHE A 139 -3.44 -2.66 -2.59
C PHE A 139 -4.80 -1.99 -2.44
N LEU A 140 -5.19 -1.61 -1.22
CA LEU A 140 -6.47 -0.96 -0.96
C LEU A 140 -6.51 0.49 -1.47
N GLN A 141 -5.41 1.25 -1.35
CA GLN A 141 -5.27 2.57 -1.95
C GLN A 141 -5.42 2.50 -3.48
N ALA A 142 -4.84 1.49 -4.13
CA ALA A 142 -5.02 1.27 -5.57
C ALA A 142 -6.47 0.96 -5.95
N LEU A 143 -7.22 0.21 -5.13
CA LEU A 143 -8.66 0.01 -5.31
C LEU A 143 -9.50 1.27 -5.03
N SER A 144 -8.91 2.25 -4.35
CA SER A 144 -9.54 3.53 -4.03
C SER A 144 -9.11 4.66 -4.99
N MET A 145 -8.28 4.37 -5.99
CA MET A 145 -7.90 5.31 -7.03
C MET A 145 -9.08 5.65 -7.94
N GLU A 146 -9.07 6.84 -8.53
CA GLU A 146 -10.09 7.27 -9.49
C GLU A 146 -10.14 6.32 -10.69
N GLY A 147 -11.35 5.87 -11.04
CA GLY A 147 -11.56 4.93 -12.15
C GLY A 147 -11.17 3.48 -11.84
N ALA A 148 -10.87 3.13 -10.59
CA ALA A 148 -10.76 1.74 -10.17
C ALA A 148 -12.14 1.04 -10.21
N PRO A 149 -12.21 -0.28 -10.48
CA PRO A 149 -13.48 -1.00 -10.50
C PRO A 149 -14.15 -1.06 -9.12
N LEU A 150 -15.46 -0.78 -9.07
CA LEU A 150 -16.26 -0.84 -7.85
C LEU A 150 -16.22 -2.25 -7.24
N LEU A 151 -15.93 -2.34 -5.94
CA LEU A 151 -16.09 -3.56 -5.17
C LEU A 151 -17.58 -3.87 -4.94
N PRO A 152 -17.95 -5.14 -4.69
CA PRO A 152 -19.32 -5.49 -4.31
C PRO A 152 -19.80 -4.62 -3.14
N PRO A 153 -21.04 -4.09 -3.17
CA PRO A 153 -21.54 -3.21 -2.13
C PRO A 153 -21.63 -3.93 -0.79
N ASN A 154 -21.44 -3.19 0.31
CA ASN A 154 -21.46 -3.71 1.69
C ASN A 154 -20.46 -4.87 1.92
N SER A 155 -19.29 -4.79 1.32
CA SER A 155 -18.22 -5.78 1.48
C SER A 155 -17.14 -5.29 2.44
N ILE A 156 -16.08 -4.64 1.95
CA ILE A 156 -14.93 -4.20 2.75
C ILE A 156 -14.76 -2.68 2.82
N GLN A 157 -15.68 -1.90 2.22
CA GLN A 157 -15.56 -0.44 2.03
C GLN A 157 -15.20 0.29 3.35
N ASN A 158 -15.83 -0.10 4.45
CA ASN A 158 -15.61 0.52 5.77
C ASN A 158 -14.56 -0.17 6.63
N SER A 159 -14.10 -1.37 6.25
CA SER A 159 -13.33 -2.26 7.12
C SER A 159 -11.89 -1.79 7.36
N PHE A 160 -11.41 -0.84 6.56
CA PHE A 160 -10.04 -0.34 6.57
C PHE A 160 -9.93 1.17 6.79
N ILE A 161 -10.99 1.83 7.26
CA ILE A 161 -10.93 3.27 7.60
C ILE A 161 -9.80 3.54 8.61
N TRP A 162 -9.58 2.64 9.57
CA TRP A 162 -8.47 2.73 10.53
C TRP A 162 -7.07 2.71 9.89
N LEU A 163 -6.93 2.11 8.71
CA LEU A 163 -5.65 1.94 8.00
C LEU A 163 -5.44 3.03 6.92
N LEU A 164 -6.53 3.45 6.27
CA LEU A 164 -6.53 4.36 5.13
C LEU A 164 -6.89 5.80 5.49
N GLY A 165 -7.69 6.00 6.54
CA GLY A 165 -8.35 7.28 6.85
C GLY A 165 -9.58 7.56 5.98
N HIS A 166 -9.92 6.67 5.04
CA HIS A 166 -11.05 6.80 4.13
C HIS A 166 -11.63 5.42 3.76
N GLN A 167 -12.78 5.40 3.07
CA GLN A 167 -13.39 4.16 2.58
C GLN A 167 -12.62 3.57 1.39
N VAL A 168 -12.70 2.26 1.21
CA VAL A 168 -12.17 1.57 0.01
C VAL A 168 -13.12 1.78 -1.17
N GLU A 169 -13.15 3.00 -1.70
CA GLU A 169 -14.01 3.40 -2.82
C GLU A 169 -13.22 4.19 -3.87
N PRO A 170 -13.52 4.00 -5.18
CA PRO A 170 -12.83 4.72 -6.24
C PRO A 170 -12.91 6.25 -6.07
N GLY A 171 -11.78 6.92 -6.25
CA GLY A 171 -11.64 8.38 -6.10
C GLY A 171 -11.30 8.86 -4.68
N GLN A 172 -11.30 7.98 -3.67
CA GLN A 172 -10.95 8.35 -2.29
C GLN A 172 -9.44 8.43 -2.04
N CYS A 173 -8.60 7.81 -2.90
CA CYS A 173 -7.15 7.89 -2.79
C CYS A 173 -6.63 9.18 -3.43
N LEU A 174 -6.35 10.18 -2.59
CA LEU A 174 -5.79 11.46 -3.03
C LEU A 174 -4.26 11.45 -2.98
N ASP A 175 -3.62 12.18 -3.89
CA ASP A 175 -2.21 12.53 -3.77
C ASP A 175 -2.02 13.46 -2.54
N PRO A 176 -1.09 13.16 -1.62
CA PRO A 176 -0.99 13.90 -0.35
C PRO A 176 -0.41 15.30 -0.49
N ILE A 177 0.13 15.67 -1.66
CA ILE A 177 0.61 17.03 -1.93
C ILE A 177 -0.41 17.76 -2.79
N GLN A 178 -0.79 17.18 -3.93
CA GLN A 178 -1.70 17.85 -4.85
C GLN A 178 -3.16 17.84 -4.35
N LEU A 179 -3.51 16.92 -3.44
CA LEU A 179 -4.86 16.68 -2.94
C LEU A 179 -5.86 16.32 -4.04
N GLU A 180 -5.35 15.85 -5.18
CA GLU A 180 -6.14 15.39 -6.32
C GLU A 180 -6.27 13.86 -6.32
N PRO A 181 -7.40 13.31 -6.79
CA PRO A 181 -7.56 11.87 -6.94
C PRO A 181 -6.48 11.25 -7.85
N ILE A 182 -5.86 10.17 -7.39
CA ILE A 182 -4.86 9.45 -8.20
C ILE A 182 -5.60 8.59 -9.24
N SER A 183 -5.24 8.73 -10.51
CA SER A 183 -5.86 7.98 -11.62
C SER A 183 -5.38 6.52 -11.69
N PHE A 184 -6.32 5.57 -11.51
CA PHE A 184 -6.04 4.14 -11.64
C PHE A 184 -5.65 3.75 -13.07
N SER A 185 -6.32 4.33 -14.07
CA SER A 185 -6.08 4.03 -15.49
C SER A 185 -4.68 4.45 -15.94
N ARG A 186 -4.20 5.60 -15.44
CA ARG A 186 -2.81 6.05 -15.62
C ARG A 186 -1.85 5.11 -14.88
N PHE A 187 -2.14 4.79 -13.63
CA PHE A 187 -1.28 3.94 -12.80
C PHE A 187 -1.07 2.54 -13.40
N ILE A 188 -2.13 1.87 -13.84
CA ILE A 188 -2.03 0.52 -14.41
C ILE A 188 -1.30 0.46 -15.75
N LYS A 189 -1.34 1.56 -16.52
CA LYS A 189 -0.56 1.70 -17.75
C LYS A 189 0.90 2.06 -17.47
N TYR A 190 1.14 2.88 -16.45
CA TYR A 190 2.46 3.41 -16.09
C TYR A 190 2.73 3.26 -14.59
N PRO A 191 3.07 2.05 -14.08
CA PRO A 191 3.23 1.82 -12.64
C PRO A 191 4.34 2.63 -11.96
N ARG A 192 5.25 3.24 -12.74
CA ARG A 192 6.30 4.15 -12.25
C ARG A 192 5.80 5.56 -11.97
N SER A 193 4.61 5.92 -12.46
CA SER A 193 3.99 7.23 -12.18
C SER A 193 3.62 7.40 -10.72
N ILE A 194 3.39 6.29 -10.00
CA ILE A 194 3.06 6.26 -8.57
C ILE A 194 4.24 5.70 -7.78
N GLU A 195 4.56 6.29 -6.65
CA GLU A 195 5.66 5.92 -5.76
C GLU A 195 5.17 5.74 -4.32
N SER A 196 6.00 5.07 -3.52
CA SER A 196 5.78 4.93 -2.08
C SER A 196 6.38 6.16 -1.39
N GLY A 197 5.52 7.10 -0.99
CA GLY A 197 5.90 8.28 -0.23
C GLY A 197 5.95 8.01 1.27
N HIS A 198 6.51 8.98 2.01
CA HIS A 198 6.50 8.96 3.48
C HIS A 198 6.18 10.35 4.05
N VAL A 199 5.38 10.44 5.11
CA VAL A 199 5.07 11.74 5.77
C VAL A 199 6.36 12.36 6.32
N ILE A 200 7.14 11.53 7.02
CA ILE A 200 8.49 11.81 7.48
C ILE A 200 9.45 10.94 6.65
N PRO A 201 10.38 11.52 5.88
CA PRO A 201 11.35 10.77 5.11
C PRO A 201 12.18 9.80 5.95
N LEU A 202 12.55 8.66 5.37
CA LEU A 202 13.33 7.63 6.06
C LEU A 202 14.73 8.13 6.46
N ASP A 203 15.32 9.02 5.66
CA ASP A 203 16.61 9.67 5.96
C ASP A 203 16.51 10.73 7.07
N ARG A 204 15.29 11.05 7.51
CA ARG A 204 14.98 12.02 8.57
C ARG A 204 14.41 11.33 9.82
N GLY A 205 14.66 10.03 9.98
CA GLY A 205 14.19 9.24 11.12
C GLY A 205 12.77 8.69 10.99
N GLY A 206 12.08 8.97 9.88
CA GLY A 206 10.81 8.34 9.54
C GLY A 206 10.94 6.81 9.45
N LYS A 207 9.84 6.10 9.72
CA LYS A 207 9.80 4.63 9.69
C LYS A 207 8.83 4.12 8.64
N HIS A 208 9.07 2.91 8.15
CA HIS A 208 8.18 2.28 7.18
C HIS A 208 7.01 1.58 7.89
N ILE A 209 6.04 2.39 8.33
CA ILE A 209 4.85 1.96 9.07
C ILE A 209 3.59 2.53 8.41
N PRO A 210 2.40 1.96 8.66
CA PRO A 210 1.18 2.38 7.97
C PRO A 210 0.81 3.86 8.11
N SER A 211 1.05 4.46 9.28
CA SER A 211 0.77 5.88 9.53
C SER A 211 1.72 6.83 8.81
N ASN A 212 2.93 6.38 8.47
CA ASN A 212 3.95 7.20 7.83
C ASN A 212 4.05 6.98 6.31
N THR A 213 3.35 6.00 5.74
CA THR A 213 3.51 5.57 4.34
C THR A 213 2.24 5.79 3.53
N PHE A 214 2.38 6.07 2.24
CA PHE A 214 1.25 6.25 1.32
C PHE A 214 1.70 6.09 -0.14
N LEU A 215 0.75 5.83 -1.03
CA LEU A 215 0.95 6.01 -2.47
C LEU A 215 0.80 7.48 -2.84
N MET A 216 1.67 7.97 -3.72
CA MET A 216 1.65 9.34 -4.24
C MET A 216 2.15 9.37 -5.68
N GLU A 217 1.87 10.44 -6.42
CA GLU A 217 2.50 10.65 -7.72
C GLU A 217 4.00 10.90 -7.58
N SER A 218 4.78 10.33 -8.51
CA SER A 218 6.23 10.52 -8.61
C SER A 218 6.65 12.00 -8.68
N GLN A 219 5.81 12.85 -9.27
CA GLN A 219 6.07 14.28 -9.35
C GLN A 219 5.92 14.94 -7.98
N SER A 220 4.88 14.58 -7.23
CA SER A 220 4.70 14.96 -5.83
C SER A 220 5.87 14.46 -4.96
N ASN A 221 6.30 13.21 -5.13
CA ASN A 221 7.42 12.67 -4.36
C ASN A 221 8.73 13.45 -4.59
N ARG A 222 8.97 13.90 -5.83
CA ARG A 222 10.11 14.77 -6.17
C ARG A 222 10.00 16.16 -5.56
N ILE A 223 8.79 16.72 -5.49
CA ILE A 223 8.53 18.02 -4.85
C ILE A 223 8.81 17.94 -3.36
N GLN A 224 8.33 16.88 -2.68
CA GLN A 224 8.61 16.65 -1.27
C GLN A 224 10.11 16.44 -1.00
N ASN A 225 10.78 15.65 -1.84
CA ASN A 225 12.19 15.33 -1.70
C ASN A 225 12.50 14.78 -0.29
N ASN A 226 13.39 15.43 0.47
CA ASN A 226 13.76 15.03 1.83
C ASN A 226 13.13 15.91 2.92
N LEU A 227 12.06 16.63 2.59
CA LEU A 227 11.26 17.41 3.55
C LEU A 227 10.17 16.53 4.16
N THR A 228 9.79 16.81 5.40
CA THR A 228 8.47 16.39 5.88
C THR A 228 7.37 17.14 5.14
N LEU A 229 6.12 16.66 5.18
CA LEU A 229 5.00 17.39 4.58
C LEU A 229 4.83 18.79 5.20
N ASP A 230 4.97 18.93 6.51
CA ASP A 230 4.89 20.23 7.20
C ASP A 230 6.00 21.19 6.75
N GLU A 231 7.24 20.69 6.65
CA GLU A 231 8.38 21.48 6.14
C GLU A 231 8.16 21.92 4.70
N LEU A 232 7.59 21.05 3.86
CA LEU A 232 7.24 21.37 2.48
C LEU A 232 6.22 22.51 2.41
N TRP A 233 5.17 22.48 3.22
CA TRP A 233 4.15 23.53 3.22
C TRP A 233 4.70 24.88 3.63
N VAL A 234 5.51 24.92 4.69
CA VAL A 234 6.21 26.14 5.13
C VAL A 234 7.12 26.68 4.02
N TRP A 235 7.77 25.80 3.25
CA TRP A 235 8.63 26.20 2.13
C TRP A 235 7.83 26.77 0.96
N ILE A 236 6.72 26.13 0.58
CA ILE A 236 5.81 26.61 -0.47
C ILE A 236 5.24 27.97 -0.09
N GLU A 237 4.77 28.15 1.14
CA GLU A 237 4.25 29.44 1.62
C GLU A 237 5.30 30.55 1.54
N LYS A 238 6.55 30.27 1.94
CA LYS A 238 7.67 31.23 1.83
C LYS A 238 7.95 31.64 0.38
N ILE A 239 7.87 30.71 -0.56
CA ILE A 239 8.02 31.00 -1.99
C ILE A 239 6.89 31.91 -2.47
N LEU A 240 5.63 31.55 -2.15
CA LEU A 240 4.46 32.31 -2.55
C LEU A 240 4.48 33.72 -1.96
N ARG A 241 4.84 33.90 -0.68
CA ARG A 241 4.96 35.24 -0.06
C ARG A 241 6.00 36.13 -0.74
N LYS A 242 7.08 35.55 -1.28
CA LYS A 242 8.13 36.30 -1.98
C LYS A 242 7.75 36.67 -3.42
N HIS A 243 7.10 35.76 -4.14
CA HIS A 243 6.83 35.93 -5.57
C HIS A 243 5.41 36.40 -5.89
N LYS A 244 4.47 36.21 -4.95
CA LYS A 244 3.05 36.53 -5.05
C LYS A 244 2.54 37.17 -3.75
N PRO A 245 3.16 38.26 -3.24
CA PRO A 245 2.78 38.87 -1.98
C PRO A 245 1.32 39.36 -1.96
N GLU A 246 0.73 39.65 -3.11
CA GLU A 246 -0.68 40.02 -3.26
C GLU A 246 -1.66 38.94 -2.80
N LEU A 247 -1.27 37.65 -2.80
CA LEU A 247 -2.10 36.55 -2.30
C LEU A 247 -2.23 36.53 -0.77
N PHE A 248 -1.46 37.36 -0.06
CA PHE A 248 -1.36 37.35 1.41
C PHE A 248 -1.67 38.71 2.04
N LYS A 249 -2.28 39.62 1.28
CA LYS A 249 -2.79 40.88 1.80
C LYS A 249 -4.22 40.65 2.28
N GLU A 250 -4.43 40.75 3.59
CA GLU A 250 -5.77 40.83 4.19
C GLU A 250 -6.44 42.17 3.87
#